data_AF-A0A6A5KKZ7-F1
#
_entry.id   AF-A0A6A5KKZ7-F1
#
_cell.length_a   1.000
_cell.length_b   1.000
_cell.length_c   1.000
_cell.angle_alpha   90.00
_cell.angle_beta   90.00
_cell.angle_gamma   90.00
#
_symmetry.space_group_name_H-M   'P 1'
#
loop_
_entity.id
_entity.type
_entity.pdbx_description
1 polymer ?
#
loop_
_entity_poly.entity_id
_entity_poly.type
_entity_poly.pdbx_seq_one_letter_code
_entity_poly.pdbx_strand_id
1 'polypeptide(L)'
;WHANFQPKYTFGQYVRRRAESVFGKVTCLPGCITMIAVRAEMAGAIRKYAEPVTSFPVIFHQVQYLGTDRRLTYSMLSQGKKLRTLFVPHAVSKTVAPQSLMHYLSQRRRWGSNAYFNNYFYCCGENMIVITRIAASMELIRLGMVYYRVFNSVLFIKGLIESFDFMKILPLLIISQLPTLWFVFSTVVLEQELRKRAHKLLLGYCINKIISPFISVTVFTKVAKNLGSPVWGMSGVTANTAATP
;
A
#
# COMPACT_ATOMS: atom_id res chain seq x y z
N TRP A 1 13.90 7.22 -11.56
CA TRP A 1 13.19 6.55 -10.45
C TRP A 1 12.50 7.50 -9.48
N HIS A 2 13.15 8.58 -9.06
CA HIS A 2 12.53 9.65 -8.25
C HIS A 2 11.16 10.11 -8.78
N ALA A 3 11.07 10.43 -10.08
CA ALA A 3 9.83 10.87 -10.73
C ALA A 3 8.70 9.82 -10.71
N ASN A 4 9.01 8.53 -10.56
CA ASN A 4 8.01 7.46 -10.46
C ASN A 4 7.62 7.14 -9.02
N PHE A 5 8.59 7.16 -8.11
CA PHE A 5 8.41 6.76 -6.72
C PHE A 5 7.61 7.79 -5.92
N GLN A 6 8.02 9.06 -6.01
CA GLN A 6 7.45 10.15 -5.22
C GLN A 6 5.94 10.31 -5.42
N PRO A 7 5.40 10.46 -6.66
CA PRO A 7 3.96 10.59 -6.86
C PRO A 7 3.19 9.34 -6.44
N LYS A 8 3.74 8.15 -6.66
CA LYS A 8 3.08 6.89 -6.25
C LYS A 8 2.97 6.77 -4.73
N TYR A 9 4.02 7.18 -4.01
CA TYR A 9 4.01 7.21 -2.56
C TYR A 9 3.05 8.28 -2.02
N THR A 10 3.11 9.51 -2.55
CA THR A 10 2.20 10.61 -2.18
C THR A 10 0.74 10.26 -2.46
N PHE A 11 0.43 9.65 -3.60
CA PHE A 11 -0.91 9.18 -3.93
C PHE A 11 -1.41 8.19 -2.87
N GLY A 12 -0.59 7.22 -2.47
CA GLY A 12 -0.95 6.27 -1.42
C GLY A 12 -1.27 6.92 -0.08
N GLN A 13 -0.51 7.95 0.32
CA GLN A 13 -0.74 8.67 1.59
C GLN A 13 -2.02 9.53 1.50
N TYR A 14 -2.12 10.41 0.51
CA TYR A 14 -3.16 11.44 0.47
C TYR A 14 -4.49 10.97 -0.10
N VAL A 15 -4.51 9.94 -0.96
CA VAL A 15 -5.77 9.37 -1.45
C VAL A 15 -6.26 8.30 -0.49
N ARG A 16 -5.43 7.29 -0.21
CA ARG A 16 -5.86 6.12 0.56
C ARG A 16 -5.82 6.37 2.08
N ARG A 17 -4.68 6.80 2.64
CA ARG A 17 -4.57 6.93 4.11
C ARG A 17 -5.45 8.05 4.64
N ARG A 18 -5.60 9.14 3.89
CA ARG A 18 -6.58 10.19 4.22
C ARG A 18 -8.02 9.65 4.24
N ALA A 19 -8.42 8.86 3.24
CA ALA A 19 -9.75 8.24 3.21
C ALA A 19 -9.95 7.25 4.39
N GLU A 20 -8.96 6.41 4.68
CA GLU A 20 -9.00 5.52 5.85
C GLU A 20 -9.07 6.30 7.19
N SER A 21 -8.45 7.48 7.25
CA SER A 21 -8.48 8.35 8.43
C SER A 21 -9.85 8.94 8.71
N VAL A 22 -10.73 9.09 7.71
CA VAL A 22 -12.13 9.52 7.91
C VAL A 22 -12.87 8.51 8.79
N PHE A 23 -12.56 7.23 8.63
CA PHE A 23 -13.11 6.15 9.46
C PHE A 23 -12.29 5.89 10.73
N GLY A 24 -11.20 6.62 10.96
CA GLY A 24 -10.30 6.44 12.10
C GLY A 24 -9.52 5.13 12.08
N LYS A 25 -9.35 4.49 10.92
CA LYS A 25 -8.74 3.16 10.76
C LYS A 25 -7.68 3.15 9.68
N VAL A 26 -6.67 4.01 9.81
CA VAL A 26 -5.48 3.93 8.96
C VAL A 26 -4.79 2.57 9.16
N THR A 27 -4.79 1.76 8.10
CA THR A 27 -4.39 0.34 8.15
C THR A 27 -2.88 0.10 7.96
N CYS A 28 -2.11 1.16 7.78
CA CYS A 28 -0.66 1.09 7.67
C CYS A 28 -0.07 2.37 8.21
N LEU A 29 0.48 2.28 9.42
CA LEU A 29 1.36 3.33 9.93
C LEU A 29 2.76 3.09 9.36
N PRO A 30 3.43 4.11 8.82
CA PRO A 30 4.82 3.99 8.41
C PRO A 30 5.73 3.80 9.64
N GLY A 31 6.80 3.00 9.52
CA GLY A 31 7.76 2.84 10.63
C GLY A 31 8.45 4.14 11.04
N CYS A 32 8.59 5.09 10.10
CA CYS A 32 9.06 6.44 10.38
C CYS A 32 7.88 7.43 10.44
N ILE A 33 8.01 8.48 11.25
CA ILE A 33 7.03 9.59 11.33
C ILE A 33 5.65 9.11 11.80
N THR A 34 5.65 8.24 12.81
CA THR A 34 4.45 7.79 13.50
C THR A 34 4.57 8.16 14.97
N MET A 35 3.53 8.76 15.53
CA MET A 35 3.40 9.01 16.97
C MET A 35 2.36 8.05 17.53
N ILE A 36 2.72 7.35 18.61
CA ILE A 36 1.86 6.36 19.27
C ILE A 36 1.63 6.82 20.71
N ALA A 37 0.37 6.93 21.11
CA ALA A 37 0.02 7.17 22.51
C ALA A 37 0.15 5.87 23.30
N VAL A 38 0.96 5.89 24.36
CA VAL A 38 1.09 4.75 25.28
C VAL A 38 -0.13 4.73 26.20
N ARG A 39 -0.92 3.67 26.10
CA ARG A 39 -2.16 3.44 26.87
C ARG A 39 -2.21 1.98 27.34
N ALA A 40 -3.13 1.67 28.24
CA ALA A 40 -3.28 0.31 28.78
C ALA A 40 -3.50 -0.75 27.67
N GLU A 41 -4.26 -0.40 26.62
CA GLU A 41 -4.51 -1.27 25.47
C GLU A 41 -3.23 -1.64 24.71
N MET A 42 -2.17 -0.83 24.84
CA MET A 42 -0.90 -1.11 24.18
C MET A 42 -0.21 -2.36 24.74
N ALA A 43 -0.47 -2.74 26.00
CA ALA A 43 0.08 -3.97 26.57
C ALA A 43 -0.35 -5.21 25.76
N GLY A 44 -1.64 -5.31 25.42
CA GLY A 44 -2.16 -6.38 24.57
C GLY A 44 -1.63 -6.32 23.14
N ALA A 45 -1.46 -5.11 22.59
CA ALA A 45 -0.88 -4.93 21.26
C ALA A 45 0.58 -5.38 21.20
N ILE A 46 1.39 -5.05 22.21
CA ILE A 46 2.80 -5.46 22.31
C ILE A 46 2.90 -6.98 22.48
N ARG A 47 2.08 -7.57 23.34
CA ARG A 47 2.03 -9.03 23.52
C ARG A 47 1.77 -9.75 22.20
N LYS A 48 0.72 -9.35 21.47
CA LYS A 48 0.35 -9.91 20.16
C LYS A 48 1.42 -9.65 19.08
N TYR A 49 2.11 -8.51 19.17
CA TYR A 49 3.22 -8.20 18.28
C TYR A 49 4.45 -9.10 18.55
N ALA A 50 4.74 -9.39 19.82
CA ALA A 50 5.88 -10.21 20.25
C ALA A 50 5.64 -11.72 20.12
N GLU A 51 4.38 -12.16 19.98
CA GLU A 51 4.05 -13.58 19.80
C GLU A 51 4.82 -14.20 18.62
N PRO A 52 5.52 -15.33 18.84
CA PRO A 52 6.24 -16.01 17.78
C PRO A 52 5.24 -16.60 16.80
N VAL A 53 5.34 -16.21 15.53
CA VAL A 53 4.57 -16.85 14.47
C VAL A 53 5.30 -18.11 14.00
N THR A 54 4.59 -19.23 14.02
CA THR A 54 5.03 -20.50 13.42
C THR A 54 5.18 -20.38 11.90
N SER A 55 6.07 -21.18 11.31
CA SER A 55 6.35 -21.21 9.86
C SER A 55 5.12 -21.49 8.99
N PHE A 56 4.03 -21.99 9.59
CA PHE A 56 2.78 -22.33 8.94
C PHE A 56 1.56 -21.69 9.63
N PRO A 57 0.60 -21.16 8.84
CA PRO A 57 0.63 -21.01 7.39
C PRO A 57 1.48 -19.81 6.91
N VAL A 58 1.99 -19.88 5.67
CA VAL A 58 2.87 -18.88 5.01
C VAL A 58 2.40 -17.42 5.20
N ILE A 59 1.09 -17.22 5.30
CA ILE A 59 0.42 -15.93 5.55
C ILE A 59 0.97 -15.23 6.79
N PHE A 60 1.14 -15.96 7.89
CA PHE A 60 1.61 -15.36 9.14
C PHE A 60 3.12 -15.08 9.06
N HIS A 61 3.89 -16.00 8.47
CA HIS A 61 5.34 -15.85 8.32
C HIS A 61 5.72 -14.59 7.52
N GLN A 62 5.04 -14.31 6.41
CA GLN A 62 5.37 -13.15 5.57
C GLN A 62 5.05 -11.80 6.22
N VAL A 63 4.06 -11.73 7.10
CA VAL A 63 3.77 -10.49 7.85
C VAL A 63 4.80 -10.24 8.95
N GLN A 64 5.28 -11.30 9.61
CA GLN A 64 6.28 -11.16 10.68
C GLN A 64 7.61 -10.56 10.17
N TYR A 65 8.17 -11.07 9.07
CA TYR A 65 9.53 -10.70 8.67
C TYR A 65 9.61 -9.51 7.69
N LEU A 66 8.55 -9.26 6.91
CA LEU A 66 8.59 -8.22 5.86
C LEU A 66 7.78 -6.97 6.23
N GLY A 67 7.05 -7.01 7.34
CA GLY A 67 5.92 -6.13 7.61
C GLY A 67 5.73 -5.62 9.04
N THR A 68 6.81 -5.50 9.81
CA THR A 68 6.82 -5.02 11.22
C THR A 68 5.85 -3.86 11.48
N ASP A 69 5.91 -2.79 10.68
CA ASP A 69 5.07 -1.59 10.88
C ASP A 69 3.57 -1.90 10.74
N ARG A 70 3.21 -2.72 9.74
CA ARG A 70 1.81 -3.10 9.49
C ARG A 70 1.31 -4.12 10.49
N ARG A 71 2.18 -5.04 10.92
CA ARG A 71 1.89 -5.97 12.01
C ARG A 71 1.58 -5.19 13.29
N LEU A 72 2.41 -4.23 13.66
CA LEU A 72 2.18 -3.37 14.82
C LEU A 72 0.84 -2.61 14.69
N THR A 73 0.56 -2.05 13.51
CA THR A 73 -0.71 -1.36 13.24
C THR A 73 -1.91 -2.29 13.44
N TYR A 74 -1.85 -3.52 12.92
CA TYR A 74 -2.90 -4.52 13.12
C TYR A 74 -3.03 -4.93 14.60
N SER A 75 -1.91 -5.20 15.27
CA SER A 75 -1.90 -5.55 16.69
C SER A 75 -2.61 -4.50 17.53
N MET A 76 -2.32 -3.21 17.31
CA MET A 76 -3.00 -2.10 17.99
C MET A 76 -4.50 -2.06 17.68
N LEU A 77 -4.89 -2.08 16.40
CA LEU A 77 -6.31 -1.99 16.03
C LEU A 77 -7.12 -3.20 16.52
N SER A 78 -6.49 -4.37 16.65
CA SER A 78 -7.16 -5.60 17.11
C SER A 78 -7.49 -5.61 18.60
N GLN A 79 -6.94 -4.69 19.40
CA GLN A 79 -7.25 -4.60 20.83
C GLN A 79 -8.64 -4.03 21.11
N GLY A 80 -9.24 -3.31 20.14
CA GLY A 80 -10.58 -2.79 20.34
C GLY A 80 -11.12 -1.96 19.18
N LYS A 81 -12.43 -2.06 18.93
CA LYS A 81 -13.13 -1.31 17.88
C LYS A 81 -13.05 0.21 18.06
N LYS A 82 -12.91 0.70 19.29
CA LYS A 82 -12.85 2.14 19.61
C LYS A 82 -11.48 2.79 19.33
N LEU A 83 -10.41 1.99 19.19
CA LEU A 83 -9.06 2.52 18.96
C LEU A 83 -8.96 3.16 17.58
N ARG A 84 -8.24 4.29 17.48
CA ARG A 84 -8.16 5.07 16.25
C ARG A 84 -6.72 5.24 15.80
N THR A 85 -6.51 5.13 14.49
CA THR A 85 -5.27 5.52 13.81
C THR A 85 -5.63 6.56 12.77
N LEU A 86 -4.91 7.69 12.79
CA LEU A 86 -5.25 8.87 11.99
C LEU A 86 -4.06 9.29 11.12
N PHE A 87 -4.37 9.86 9.96
CA PHE A 87 -3.40 10.48 9.09
C PHE A 87 -3.37 11.99 9.37
N VAL A 88 -2.20 12.52 9.71
CA VAL A 88 -1.99 13.94 10.00
C VAL A 88 -1.22 14.57 8.84
N PRO A 89 -1.85 15.35 7.95
CA PRO A 89 -1.18 15.90 6.76
C PRO A 89 -0.06 16.88 7.09
N HIS A 90 -0.16 17.58 8.23
CA HIS A 90 0.86 18.52 8.71
C HIS A 90 2.13 17.84 9.23
N ALA A 91 2.12 16.52 9.45
CA ALA A 91 3.31 15.76 9.85
C ALA A 91 4.17 15.47 8.61
N VAL A 92 5.03 16.42 8.24
CA VAL A 92 5.82 16.37 7.01
C VAL A 92 7.22 15.83 7.27
N SER A 93 7.66 14.94 6.39
CA SER A 93 9.03 14.45 6.35
C SER A 93 9.54 14.27 4.93
N LYS A 94 10.84 14.44 4.76
CA LYS A 94 11.54 14.29 3.49
C LYS A 94 12.32 12.98 3.52
N THR A 95 12.19 12.19 2.47
CA THR A 95 12.94 10.94 2.29
C THR A 95 13.61 10.93 0.94
N VAL A 96 14.68 10.14 0.83
CA VAL A 96 15.36 9.84 -0.43
C VAL A 96 14.59 8.72 -1.13
N ALA A 97 14.35 8.87 -2.43
CA ALA A 97 13.74 7.83 -3.25
C ALA A 97 14.82 6.82 -3.72
N PRO A 98 14.46 5.58 -4.05
CA PRO A 98 15.42 4.63 -4.60
C PRO A 98 16.09 5.16 -5.87
N GLN A 99 17.42 5.07 -5.90
CA GLN A 99 18.25 5.58 -6.99
C GLN A 99 18.34 4.62 -8.18
N SER A 100 18.11 3.31 -7.98
CA SER A 100 18.17 2.28 -9.02
C SER A 100 16.85 1.52 -9.18
N LEU A 101 16.64 0.94 -10.38
CA LEU A 101 15.48 0.09 -10.67
C LEU A 101 15.44 -1.14 -9.75
N MET A 102 16.60 -1.75 -9.51
CA MET A 102 16.68 -2.95 -8.68
C MET A 102 16.29 -2.65 -7.22
N HIS A 103 16.80 -1.55 -6.64
CA HIS A 103 16.37 -1.09 -5.32
C HIS A 103 14.87 -0.81 -5.27
N TYR A 104 14.33 -0.13 -6.28
CA TYR A 104 12.90 0.14 -6.39
C TYR A 104 12.07 -1.16 -6.44
N LEU A 105 12.43 -2.13 -7.30
CA LEU A 105 11.71 -3.40 -7.40
C LEU A 105 11.80 -4.24 -6.14
N SER A 106 12.97 -4.27 -5.48
CA SER A 106 13.15 -4.98 -4.21
C SER A 106 12.25 -4.39 -3.12
N GLN A 107 12.23 -3.05 -2.98
CA GLN A 107 11.35 -2.36 -2.04
C GLN A 107 9.87 -2.61 -2.35
N ARG A 108 9.48 -2.56 -3.63
CA ARG A 108 8.09 -2.82 -4.06
C ARG A 108 7.66 -4.26 -3.83
N ARG A 109 8.55 -5.25 -4.00
CA ARG A 109 8.27 -6.65 -3.64
C ARG A 109 7.93 -6.77 -2.16
N ARG A 110 8.76 -6.19 -1.28
CA ARG A 110 8.53 -6.19 0.17
C ARG A 110 7.20 -5.54 0.52
N TRP A 111 6.96 -4.34 0.00
CA TRP A 111 5.72 -3.60 0.27
C TRP A 111 4.47 -4.29 -0.28
N GLY A 112 4.58 -4.94 -1.43
CA GLY A 112 3.51 -5.69 -2.08
C GLY A 112 3.14 -6.96 -1.31
N SER A 113 4.14 -7.78 -0.96
CA SER A 113 3.95 -8.97 -0.12
C SER A 113 3.29 -8.58 1.21
N ASN A 114 3.89 -7.64 1.95
CA ASN A 114 3.31 -7.15 3.20
C ASN A 114 1.91 -6.53 3.02
N ALA A 115 1.61 -5.94 1.85
CA ALA A 115 0.28 -5.35 1.64
C ALA A 115 -0.76 -6.47 1.51
N TYR A 116 -0.46 -7.51 0.73
CA TYR A 116 -1.36 -8.63 0.51
C TYR A 116 -1.72 -9.31 1.84
N PHE A 117 -0.72 -9.83 2.56
CA PHE A 117 -0.97 -10.61 3.78
C PHE A 117 -1.54 -9.77 4.92
N ASN A 118 -1.14 -8.51 5.07
CA ASN A 118 -1.70 -7.69 6.13
C ASN A 118 -3.16 -7.28 5.86
N ASN A 119 -3.59 -7.17 4.60
CA ASN A 119 -5.02 -7.00 4.30
C ASN A 119 -5.83 -8.27 4.61
N TYR A 120 -5.23 -9.46 4.53
CA TYR A 120 -5.88 -10.69 5.01
C TYR A 120 -6.19 -10.61 6.51
N PHE A 121 -5.23 -10.12 7.32
CA PHE A 121 -5.46 -9.88 8.75
C PHE A 121 -6.54 -8.82 9.03
N TYR A 122 -6.64 -7.76 8.23
CA TYR A 122 -7.75 -6.81 8.38
C TYR A 122 -9.10 -7.36 7.94
N CYS A 123 -9.12 -8.24 6.94
CA CYS A 123 -10.33 -8.88 6.45
C CYS A 123 -10.89 -9.90 7.45
N CYS A 124 -10.03 -10.78 7.99
CA CYS A 124 -10.41 -11.93 8.80
C CYS A 124 -10.08 -11.79 10.30
N GLY A 125 -9.30 -10.77 10.69
CA GLY A 125 -8.83 -10.62 12.06
C GLY A 125 -9.89 -10.16 13.06
N GLU A 126 -9.51 -10.09 14.32
CA GLU A 126 -10.41 -9.78 15.43
C GLU A 126 -10.68 -8.27 15.55
N ASN A 127 -11.83 -7.91 16.12
CA ASN A 127 -12.17 -6.53 16.49
C ASN A 127 -12.10 -5.47 15.36
N MET A 128 -12.08 -5.91 14.09
CA MET A 128 -12.15 -5.02 12.94
C MET A 128 -13.59 -4.59 12.65
N ILE A 129 -13.77 -3.31 12.32
CA ILE A 129 -15.06 -2.76 11.87
C ILE A 129 -15.38 -3.25 10.45
N VAL A 130 -16.67 -3.34 10.11
CA VAL A 130 -17.14 -3.88 8.82
C VAL A 130 -16.55 -3.12 7.63
N ILE A 131 -16.50 -1.78 7.69
CA ILE A 131 -15.96 -0.95 6.62
C ILE A 131 -14.48 -1.29 6.32
N THR A 132 -13.66 -1.49 7.37
CA THR A 132 -12.26 -1.88 7.22
C THR A 132 -12.13 -3.27 6.59
N ARG A 133 -13.02 -4.21 6.94
CA ARG A 133 -13.03 -5.55 6.31
C ARG A 133 -13.34 -5.45 4.83
N ILE A 134 -14.41 -4.73 4.45
CA ILE A 134 -14.78 -4.52 3.05
C ILE A 134 -13.63 -3.88 2.26
N ALA A 135 -13.04 -2.81 2.79
CA ALA A 135 -11.90 -2.14 2.16
C ALA A 135 -10.69 -3.07 2.00
N ALA A 136 -10.41 -3.92 3.00
CA ALA A 136 -9.35 -4.92 2.93
C ALA A 136 -9.65 -6.01 1.89
N SER A 137 -10.89 -6.51 1.81
CA SER A 137 -11.32 -7.48 0.80
C SER A 137 -11.18 -6.94 -0.62
N MET A 138 -11.63 -5.70 -0.85
CA MET A 138 -11.46 -5.01 -2.14
C MET A 138 -9.99 -4.91 -2.53
N GLU A 139 -9.11 -4.63 -1.56
CA GLU A 139 -7.68 -4.54 -1.81
C GLU A 139 -7.05 -5.90 -2.11
N LEU A 140 -7.46 -6.97 -1.43
CA LEU A 140 -7.02 -8.33 -1.71
C LEU A 140 -7.39 -8.74 -3.13
N ILE A 141 -8.65 -8.50 -3.55
CA ILE A 141 -9.12 -8.75 -4.92
C ILE A 141 -8.28 -7.94 -5.91
N ARG A 142 -8.08 -6.64 -5.65
CA ARG A 142 -7.30 -5.74 -6.53
C ARG A 142 -5.85 -6.19 -6.70
N LEU A 143 -5.24 -6.73 -5.64
CA LEU A 143 -3.86 -7.23 -5.65
C LEU A 143 -3.76 -8.64 -6.26
N GLY A 144 -4.76 -9.51 -6.07
CA GLY A 144 -4.79 -10.85 -6.66
C GLY A 144 -5.10 -10.86 -8.16
N MET A 145 -5.95 -9.95 -8.63
CA MET A 145 -6.41 -9.88 -10.02
C MET A 145 -5.51 -9.01 -10.93
N VAL A 146 -4.20 -8.91 -10.64
CA VAL A 146 -3.30 -8.03 -11.42
C VAL A 146 -3.21 -8.45 -12.89
N TYR A 147 -3.07 -9.75 -13.18
CA TYR A 147 -3.00 -10.24 -14.57
C TYR A 147 -4.33 -10.02 -15.31
N TYR A 148 -5.45 -10.36 -14.68
CA TYR A 148 -6.79 -10.15 -15.22
C TYR A 148 -7.05 -8.67 -15.57
N ARG A 149 -6.64 -7.74 -14.70
CA ARG A 149 -6.75 -6.30 -14.96
C ARG A 149 -5.92 -5.83 -16.16
N VAL A 150 -4.73 -6.38 -16.36
CA VAL A 150 -3.89 -6.03 -17.52
C VAL A 150 -4.53 -6.57 -18.79
N PHE A 151 -4.99 -7.83 -18.77
CA PHE A 151 -5.70 -8.43 -19.89
C PHE A 151 -6.97 -7.66 -20.28
N ASN A 152 -7.82 -7.30 -19.31
CA ASN A 152 -9.00 -6.46 -19.57
C ASN A 152 -8.65 -5.08 -20.11
N SER A 153 -7.53 -4.49 -19.68
CA SER A 153 -7.08 -3.20 -20.24
C SER A 153 -6.70 -3.35 -21.72
N VAL A 154 -6.06 -4.46 -22.10
CA VAL A 154 -5.72 -4.75 -23.50
C VAL A 154 -6.98 -4.98 -24.33
N LEU A 155 -7.93 -5.77 -23.83
CA LEU A 155 -9.22 -5.99 -24.50
C LEU A 155 -10.02 -4.69 -24.65
N PHE A 156 -10.01 -3.83 -23.63
CA PHE A 156 -10.65 -2.53 -23.69
C PHE A 156 -10.02 -1.65 -24.78
N ILE A 157 -8.69 -1.57 -24.84
CA ILE A 157 -7.98 -0.82 -25.90
C ILE A 157 -8.32 -1.38 -27.29
N LYS A 158 -8.35 -2.71 -27.44
CA LYS A 158 -8.76 -3.35 -28.70
C LYS A 158 -10.20 -2.94 -29.09
N GLY A 159 -11.14 -3.01 -28.15
CA GLY A 159 -12.53 -2.61 -28.37
C GLY A 159 -12.69 -1.12 -28.71
N LEU A 160 -11.83 -0.24 -28.18
CA LEU A 160 -11.80 1.18 -28.55
C LEU A 160 -11.36 1.40 -30.00
N ILE A 161 -10.49 0.54 -30.54
CA ILE A 161 -10.00 0.65 -31.92
C ILE A 161 -11.05 0.11 -32.90
N GLU A 162 -11.73 -0.97 -32.54
CA GLU A 162 -12.71 -1.63 -33.42
C GLU A 162 -14.09 -0.95 -33.41
N SER A 163 -14.54 -0.47 -32.25
CA SER A 163 -15.89 0.10 -32.07
C SER A 163 -15.86 1.25 -31.05
N PHE A 164 -15.59 2.47 -31.51
CA PHE A 164 -15.56 3.66 -30.65
C PHE A 164 -16.93 4.35 -30.58
N ASP A 165 -17.54 4.36 -29.39
CA ASP A 165 -18.73 5.15 -29.08
C ASP A 165 -18.50 5.96 -27.81
N PHE A 166 -18.25 7.26 -28.00
CA PHE A 166 -17.89 8.18 -26.93
C PHE A 166 -18.93 8.22 -25.81
N MET A 167 -20.23 8.20 -26.15
CA MET A 167 -21.30 8.34 -25.17
C MET A 167 -21.40 7.14 -24.23
N LYS A 168 -21.09 5.94 -24.73
CA LYS A 168 -21.04 4.72 -23.91
C LYS A 168 -19.81 4.67 -23.00
N ILE A 169 -18.70 5.26 -23.44
CA ILE A 169 -17.42 5.24 -22.72
C ILE A 169 -17.33 6.35 -21.67
N LEU A 170 -18.04 7.47 -21.87
CA LEU A 170 -17.97 8.66 -21.01
C LEU A 170 -18.21 8.37 -19.51
N PRO A 171 -19.24 7.62 -19.08
CA PRO A 171 -19.45 7.32 -17.67
C PRO A 171 -18.28 6.55 -17.05
N LEU A 172 -17.72 5.59 -17.78
CA LEU A 172 -16.57 4.80 -17.35
C LEU A 172 -15.33 5.68 -17.19
N LEU A 173 -15.10 6.61 -18.12
CA LEU A 173 -14.01 7.57 -18.03
C LEU A 173 -14.14 8.46 -16.79
N ILE A 174 -15.33 9.03 -16.55
CA ILE A 174 -15.57 9.90 -15.39
C ILE A 174 -15.25 9.15 -14.09
N ILE A 175 -15.83 7.96 -13.90
CA ILE A 175 -15.60 7.15 -12.69
C ILE A 175 -14.12 6.80 -12.53
N SER A 176 -13.44 6.42 -13.62
CA SER A 176 -12.03 6.03 -13.59
C SER A 176 -11.09 7.19 -13.21
N GLN A 177 -11.49 8.44 -13.47
CA GLN A 177 -10.69 9.62 -13.14
C GLN A 177 -10.94 10.17 -11.74
N LEU A 178 -11.98 9.75 -11.02
CA LEU A 178 -12.26 10.26 -9.67
C LEU A 178 -11.05 10.19 -8.72
N PRO A 179 -10.28 9.08 -8.62
CA PRO A 179 -9.10 9.03 -7.76
C PRO A 179 -7.97 9.96 -8.25
N THR A 180 -7.86 10.14 -9.57
CA THR A 180 -6.92 11.08 -10.19
C THR A 180 -7.29 12.51 -9.80
N LEU A 181 -8.55 12.89 -9.98
CA LEU A 181 -9.07 14.21 -9.65
C LEU A 181 -8.90 14.51 -8.16
N TRP A 182 -9.21 13.54 -7.29
CA TRP A 182 -8.98 13.68 -5.85
C TRP A 182 -7.50 13.90 -5.50
N PHE A 183 -6.59 13.20 -6.19
CA PHE A 183 -5.15 13.41 -5.98
C PHE A 183 -4.69 14.79 -6.44
N VAL A 184 -5.16 15.27 -7.59
CA VAL A 184 -4.87 16.62 -8.10
C VAL A 184 -5.42 17.67 -7.14
N PHE A 185 -6.67 17.53 -6.71
CA PHE A 185 -7.31 18.41 -5.73
C PHE A 185 -6.52 18.44 -4.41
N SER A 186 -6.11 17.28 -3.90
CA SER A 186 -5.29 17.19 -2.68
C SER A 186 -3.93 17.88 -2.84
N THR A 187 -3.32 17.76 -4.02
CA THR A 187 -1.98 18.29 -4.31
C THR A 187 -1.99 19.80 -4.56
N VAL A 188 -3.01 20.31 -5.24
CA VAL A 188 -3.07 21.72 -5.69
C VAL A 188 -3.84 22.58 -4.68
N VAL A 189 -4.95 22.07 -4.13
CA VAL A 189 -5.86 22.88 -3.30
C VAL A 189 -5.60 22.65 -1.81
N LEU A 190 -5.69 21.42 -1.33
CA LEU A 190 -5.73 21.14 0.11
C LEU A 190 -4.40 21.39 0.83
N GLU A 191 -3.28 20.96 0.24
CA GLU A 191 -2.01 20.85 0.96
C GLU A 191 -0.97 21.84 0.46
N GLN A 192 -0.63 22.82 1.30
CA GLN A 192 0.34 23.86 0.98
C GLN A 192 1.73 23.28 0.66
N GLU A 193 2.17 22.25 1.40
CA GLU A 193 3.48 21.62 1.19
C GLU A 193 3.56 20.80 -0.10
N LEU A 194 2.45 20.19 -0.52
CA LEU A 194 2.39 19.51 -1.81
C LEU A 194 2.35 20.51 -2.97
N ARG A 195 1.67 21.66 -2.79
CA ARG A 195 1.56 22.71 -3.80
C ARG A 195 2.92 23.22 -4.26
N LYS A 196 3.86 23.41 -3.32
CA LYS A 196 5.26 23.80 -3.61
C LYS A 196 5.96 22.85 -4.61
N ARG A 197 5.54 21.60 -4.68
CA ARG A 197 6.11 20.55 -5.54
C ARG A 197 5.10 19.98 -6.55
N ALA A 198 3.96 20.65 -6.74
CA ALA A 198 2.85 20.14 -7.55
C ALA A 198 3.30 19.79 -8.96
N HIS A 199 4.07 20.66 -9.63
CA HIS A 199 4.60 20.40 -10.98
C HIS A 199 5.37 19.06 -11.09
N LYS A 200 6.27 18.76 -10.13
CA LYS A 200 7.01 17.49 -10.08
C LYS A 200 6.09 16.30 -9.81
N LEU A 201 5.12 16.47 -8.91
CA LEU A 201 4.17 15.41 -8.55
C LEU A 201 3.22 15.08 -9.70
N LEU A 202 2.70 16.08 -10.40
CA LEU A 202 1.79 15.91 -11.53
C LEU A 202 2.51 15.31 -12.74
N LEU A 203 3.69 15.82 -13.11
CA LEU A 203 4.50 15.24 -14.17
C LEU A 203 4.86 13.78 -13.87
N GLY A 204 5.33 13.52 -12.65
CA GLY A 204 5.64 12.17 -12.20
C GLY A 204 4.42 11.24 -12.19
N TYR A 205 3.24 11.77 -11.88
CA TYR A 205 1.99 11.01 -11.91
C TYR A 205 1.63 10.55 -13.33
N CYS A 206 1.77 11.42 -14.33
CA CYS A 206 1.55 11.07 -15.73
C CYS A 206 2.52 9.97 -16.18
N ILE A 207 3.81 10.12 -15.86
CA ILE A 207 4.82 9.08 -16.12
C ILE A 207 4.44 7.76 -15.43
N ASN A 208 3.97 7.85 -14.18
CA ASN A 208 3.60 6.66 -13.42
C ASN A 208 2.40 5.92 -14.02
N LYS A 209 1.41 6.63 -14.60
CA LYS A 209 0.24 6.00 -15.24
C LYS A 209 0.64 5.07 -16.38
N ILE A 210 1.63 5.47 -17.17
CA ILE A 210 2.14 4.68 -18.31
C ILE A 210 2.94 3.47 -17.80
N ILE A 211 3.80 3.68 -16.80
CA ILE A 211 4.75 2.65 -16.33
C ILE A 211 4.09 1.66 -15.33
N SER A 212 3.07 2.08 -14.59
CA SER A 212 2.51 1.33 -13.47
C SER A 212 1.89 -0.03 -13.86
N PRO A 213 1.21 -0.22 -14.99
CA PRO A 213 0.72 -1.54 -15.41
C PRO A 213 1.84 -2.58 -15.48
N PHE A 214 2.94 -2.26 -16.19
CA PHE A 214 4.10 -3.13 -16.33
C PHE A 214 4.77 -3.43 -14.99
N ILE A 215 5.04 -2.39 -14.19
CA ILE A 215 5.63 -2.55 -12.86
C ILE A 215 4.74 -3.39 -11.94
N SER A 216 3.41 -3.25 -12.03
CA SER A 216 2.48 -4.00 -11.17
C SER A 216 2.53 -5.49 -11.48
N VAL A 217 2.60 -5.86 -12.77
CA VAL A 217 2.80 -7.25 -13.20
C VAL A 217 4.13 -7.76 -12.69
N THR A 218 5.24 -7.06 -12.96
CA THR A 218 6.58 -7.49 -12.51
C THR A 218 6.66 -7.66 -10.99
N VAL A 219 6.10 -6.72 -10.22
CA VAL A 219 6.10 -6.79 -8.76
C VAL A 219 5.25 -7.96 -8.28
N PHE A 220 4.06 -8.17 -8.85
CA PHE A 220 3.20 -9.29 -8.48
C PHE A 220 3.86 -10.63 -8.77
N THR A 221 4.45 -10.81 -9.96
CA THR A 221 5.22 -12.02 -10.30
C THR A 221 6.38 -12.23 -9.34
N LYS A 222 7.12 -11.17 -8.97
CA LYS A 222 8.21 -11.27 -7.99
C LYS A 222 7.70 -11.64 -6.59
N VAL A 223 6.54 -11.15 -6.17
CA VAL A 223 5.92 -11.53 -4.90
C VAL A 223 5.53 -13.01 -4.93
N ALA A 224 4.82 -13.45 -5.98
CA ALA A 224 4.38 -14.83 -6.16
C ALA A 224 5.55 -15.83 -6.18
N LYS A 225 6.63 -15.53 -6.92
CA LYS A 225 7.84 -16.37 -6.96
C LYS A 225 8.61 -16.43 -5.64
N ASN A 226 8.40 -15.48 -4.73
CA ASN A 226 9.11 -15.39 -3.45
C ASN A 226 8.16 -15.50 -2.26
N LEU A 227 7.04 -16.19 -2.42
CA LEU A 227 6.16 -16.52 -1.30
C LEU A 227 6.92 -17.37 -0.28
N GLY A 228 6.71 -17.09 1.01
CA GLY A 228 7.44 -17.74 2.11
C GLY A 228 8.87 -17.24 2.35
N SER A 229 9.52 -16.54 1.42
CA SER A 229 10.89 -16.05 1.62
C SER A 229 10.96 -14.90 2.65
N PRO A 230 11.79 -15.02 3.71
CA PRO A 230 12.01 -13.95 4.70
C PRO A 230 13.07 -12.92 4.27
N VAL A 231 13.66 -13.08 3.08
CA VAL A 231 14.80 -12.28 2.62
C VAL A 231 14.48 -10.79 2.56
N TRP A 232 15.30 -10.00 3.25
CA TRP A 232 15.23 -8.55 3.30
C TRP A 232 16.21 -7.92 2.31
N GLY A 233 15.72 -7.02 1.46
CA GLY A 233 16.57 -6.29 0.51
C GLY A 233 17.07 -7.14 -0.68
N MET A 234 18.19 -6.71 -1.27
CA MET A 234 18.84 -7.37 -2.42
C MET A 234 20.02 -8.26 -2.00
N SER A 235 20.52 -8.09 -0.77
CA SER A 235 21.72 -8.76 -0.25
C SER A 235 21.45 -10.19 0.24
N GLY A 236 20.22 -10.70 0.17
CA GLY A 236 19.91 -12.06 0.64
C GLY A 236 19.81 -12.20 2.16
N VAL A 237 20.12 -11.15 2.93
CA VAL A 237 20.15 -11.19 4.40
C VAL A 237 18.74 -11.43 4.95
N THR A 238 18.62 -12.46 5.76
CA THR A 238 17.42 -12.77 6.55
C THR A 238 17.62 -12.27 7.98
N ALA A 239 16.53 -12.07 8.73
CA ALA A 239 16.65 -11.72 10.16
C ALA A 239 17.46 -12.77 10.95
N ASN A 240 17.49 -14.03 10.48
CA ASN A 240 18.18 -15.14 11.14
C ASN A 240 19.67 -15.26 10.76
N THR A 241 20.12 -14.63 9.65
CA THR A 241 21.55 -14.66 9.27
C THR A 241 22.44 -13.81 10.18
N ALA A 242 21.87 -12.96 11.04
CA ALA A 242 22.61 -12.22 12.06
C ALA A 242 22.77 -12.99 13.39
N ALA A 243 22.22 -14.21 13.47
CA ALA A 243 22.15 -15.01 14.70
C ALA A 243 23.05 -16.26 14.69
N THR A 244 24.18 -16.20 13.99
CA THR A 244 25.28 -17.17 14.19
C THR A 244 26.40 -16.46 14.96
N PRO A 245 26.73 -16.91 16.19
CA PRO A 245 27.83 -16.36 16.97
C PRO A 245 29.19 -16.57 16.29
#